data_AF-A0A2G7EMM2-F1
#
_entry.id   AF-A0A2G7EMM2-F1
#
_cell.length_a   1.000
_cell.length_b   1.000
_cell.length_c   1.000
_cell.angle_alpha   90.00
_cell.angle_beta   90.00
_cell.angle_gamma   90.00
#
_symmetry.space_group_name_H-M   'P 1'
#
loop_
_entity.id
_entity.type
_entity.pdbx_description
1 polymer ?
#
loop_
_entity_poly.entity_id
_entity_poly.type
_entity_poly.pdbx_seq_one_letter_code
_entity_poly.pdbx_strand_id
1 'polypeptide(L)'
;LESPTCAQLQRVPYSTTWVPLPDIAKVRRGLKVPACRKFPDGTDFFTLPIIEDPATGASVGDSFDIAVYLQSTYPNSGAGELFPPQTLDYTFTHPMILIPLSDCRESDFPEYAKFNMNVDAAFIAHVQLTLHGFPFDPATAETSKAEFVRRAGVTSWEDFALVGEAREQVRDSFREMLGGLAKLFLRDTSGPFLLGTRASYADLIVGAWLQMMRATLPQSEWEEVTSWHDGLFGRLHDALELYAEVK
;
A
#
# COMPACT_ATOMS: atom_id res chain seq x y z
N LEU A 1 1.36 -6.15 2.69
CA LEU A 1 2.69 -6.10 2.04
C LEU A 1 3.59 -5.07 2.71
N GLU A 2 3.07 -3.88 3.03
CA GLU A 2 3.86 -2.82 3.67
C GLU A 2 4.42 -3.18 5.07
N SER A 3 3.61 -3.66 6.02
CA SER A 3 4.10 -3.93 7.39
C SER A 3 5.22 -4.98 7.50
N PRO A 4 5.16 -6.13 6.78
CA PRO A 4 6.32 -7.04 6.69
C PRO A 4 7.59 -6.34 6.19
N THR A 5 7.46 -5.47 5.19
CA THR A 5 8.58 -4.73 4.59
C THR A 5 9.22 -3.77 5.61
N CYS A 6 8.41 -3.06 6.40
CA CYS A 6 8.89 -2.21 7.51
C CYS A 6 9.66 -3.02 8.57
N ALA A 7 9.09 -4.16 9.00
CA ALA A 7 9.75 -5.05 9.95
C ALA A 7 11.09 -5.58 9.41
N GLN A 8 11.17 -5.88 8.10
CA GLN A 8 12.40 -6.35 7.46
C GLN A 8 13.47 -5.28 7.36
N LEU A 9 13.12 -4.03 7.01
CA LEU A 9 14.07 -2.92 6.98
C LEU A 9 14.70 -2.69 8.36
N GLN A 10 13.88 -2.77 9.40
CA GLN A 10 14.34 -2.69 10.79
C GLN A 10 14.86 -4.01 11.35
N ARG A 11 14.91 -5.09 10.55
CA ARG A 11 15.35 -6.43 10.96
C ARG A 11 14.65 -6.94 12.23
N VAL A 12 13.40 -6.56 12.44
CA VAL A 12 12.56 -7.07 13.53
C VAL A 12 12.06 -8.47 13.12
N PRO A 13 12.32 -9.52 13.91
CA PRO A 13 11.79 -10.85 13.64
C PRO A 13 10.26 -10.85 13.65
N TYR A 14 9.63 -11.49 12.67
CA TYR A 14 8.18 -11.61 12.59
C TYR A 14 7.79 -12.97 11.98
N SER A 15 6.53 -13.35 12.16
CA SER A 15 5.90 -14.47 11.46
C SER A 15 4.52 -14.06 10.94
N THR A 16 4.11 -14.56 9.78
CA THR A 16 2.84 -14.21 9.17
C THR A 16 1.72 -15.17 9.55
N THR A 17 0.60 -14.62 10.02
CA THR A 17 -0.67 -15.35 10.11
C THR A 17 -1.56 -14.94 8.95
N TRP A 18 -1.89 -15.88 8.08
CA TRP A 18 -2.78 -15.64 6.94
C TRP A 18 -4.24 -15.62 7.38
N VAL A 19 -4.94 -14.55 7.05
CA VAL A 19 -6.35 -14.34 7.39
C VAL A 19 -7.15 -14.22 6.10
N PRO A 20 -8.14 -15.10 5.87
CA PRO A 20 -9.06 -14.95 4.73
C PRO A 20 -9.76 -13.59 4.77
N LEU A 21 -9.97 -12.98 3.61
CA LEU A 21 -10.58 -11.65 3.52
C LEU A 21 -11.93 -11.53 4.27
N PRO A 22 -12.84 -12.53 4.19
CA PRO A 22 -14.10 -12.50 4.94
C PRO A 22 -13.93 -12.49 6.47
N ASP A 23 -12.79 -12.99 6.98
CA ASP A 23 -12.52 -13.12 8.41
C ASP A 23 -11.82 -11.90 9.02
N ILE A 24 -11.36 -10.92 8.21
CA ILE A 24 -10.61 -9.74 8.70
C ILE A 24 -11.36 -9.01 9.82
N ALA A 25 -12.66 -8.78 9.64
CA ALA A 25 -13.48 -8.08 10.63
C ALA A 25 -13.67 -8.90 11.92
N LYS A 26 -13.69 -10.23 11.83
CA LYS A 26 -13.75 -11.12 13.00
C LYS A 26 -12.43 -11.09 13.76
N VAL A 27 -11.30 -11.20 13.04
CA VAL A 27 -9.96 -11.17 13.62
C VAL A 27 -9.69 -9.84 14.33
N ARG A 28 -9.91 -8.69 13.68
CA ARG A 28 -9.70 -7.38 14.32
C ARG A 28 -10.48 -7.22 15.62
N ARG A 29 -11.77 -7.60 15.62
CA ARG A 29 -12.60 -7.53 16.82
C ARG A 29 -12.10 -8.47 17.91
N GLY A 30 -11.68 -9.68 17.57
CA GLY A 30 -11.09 -10.64 18.51
C GLY A 30 -9.83 -10.10 19.19
N LEU A 31 -8.97 -9.42 18.41
CA LEU A 31 -7.76 -8.76 18.88
C LEU A 31 -8.02 -7.41 19.57
N LYS A 32 -9.29 -6.94 19.61
CA LYS A 32 -9.69 -5.64 20.14
C LYS A 32 -8.96 -4.46 19.47
N VAL A 33 -8.56 -4.63 18.20
CA VAL A 33 -7.97 -3.57 17.38
C VAL A 33 -9.09 -2.85 16.62
N PRO A 34 -9.26 -1.53 16.80
CA PRO A 34 -10.33 -0.78 16.17
C PRO A 34 -10.22 -0.75 14.64
N ALA A 35 -11.31 -0.41 13.96
CA ALA A 35 -11.25 -0.08 12.54
C ALA A 35 -10.43 1.19 12.34
N CYS A 36 -9.60 1.21 11.29
CA CYS A 36 -8.77 2.39 10.98
C CYS A 36 -9.46 3.32 9.98
N ARG A 37 -10.57 2.87 9.38
CA ARG A 37 -11.32 3.56 8.33
C ARG A 37 -12.82 3.40 8.58
N LYS A 38 -13.62 4.27 7.97
CA LYS A 38 -15.08 4.21 7.99
C LYS A 38 -15.64 4.28 6.57
N PHE A 39 -16.72 3.57 6.31
CA PHE A 39 -17.49 3.72 5.09
C PHE A 39 -18.17 5.11 5.04
N PRO A 40 -18.65 5.57 3.87
CA PRO A 40 -19.38 6.84 3.76
C PRO A 40 -20.63 6.93 4.65
N ASP A 41 -21.23 5.79 5.00
CA ASP A 41 -22.36 5.70 5.92
C ASP A 41 -21.96 5.74 7.41
N GLY A 42 -20.67 5.88 7.71
CA GLY A 42 -20.09 5.94 9.07
C GLY A 42 -19.80 4.57 9.70
N THR A 43 -20.15 3.47 9.04
CA THR A 43 -19.89 2.11 9.55
C THR A 43 -18.40 1.76 9.48
N ASP A 44 -17.95 0.87 10.37
CA ASP A 44 -16.55 0.52 10.50
C ASP A 44 -16.02 -0.28 9.29
N PHE A 45 -14.89 0.16 8.75
CA PHE A 45 -14.18 -0.53 7.68
C PHE A 45 -12.92 -1.20 8.23
N PHE A 46 -13.03 -2.52 8.50
CA PHE A 46 -11.94 -3.33 9.03
C PHE A 46 -10.99 -3.77 7.92
N THR A 47 -9.70 -3.49 8.11
CA THR A 47 -8.64 -3.77 7.13
C THR A 47 -7.50 -4.59 7.74
N LEU A 48 -6.60 -5.08 6.90
CA LEU A 48 -5.24 -5.43 7.30
C LEU A 48 -4.31 -4.34 6.76
N PRO A 49 -3.09 -4.17 7.32
CA PRO A 49 -2.40 -5.01 8.30
C PRO A 49 -2.79 -4.76 9.78
N ILE A 50 -2.38 -5.72 10.62
CA ILE A 50 -2.34 -5.68 12.09
C ILE A 50 -1.04 -6.40 12.50
N ILE A 51 -0.38 -5.94 13.55
CA ILE A 51 0.66 -6.71 14.25
C ILE A 51 0.24 -6.95 15.70
N GLU A 52 0.71 -8.06 16.25
CA GLU A 52 0.77 -8.30 17.69
C GLU A 52 2.24 -8.43 18.07
N ASP A 53 2.69 -7.58 18.98
CA ASP A 53 4.06 -7.62 19.49
C ASP A 53 4.06 -8.29 20.86
N PRO A 54 4.55 -9.54 20.98
CA PRO A 54 4.60 -10.24 22.26
C PRO A 54 5.64 -9.65 23.23
N ALA A 55 6.64 -8.91 22.76
CA ALA A 55 7.65 -8.30 23.62
C ALA A 55 7.08 -7.12 24.42
N THR A 56 6.12 -6.39 23.86
CA THR A 56 5.45 -5.27 24.55
C THR A 56 3.99 -5.55 24.92
N GLY A 57 3.40 -6.64 24.40
CA GLY A 57 1.97 -6.94 24.51
C GLY A 57 1.08 -5.99 23.70
N ALA A 58 1.63 -5.29 22.71
CA ALA A 58 0.87 -4.32 21.91
C ALA A 58 0.19 -4.97 20.71
N SER A 59 -0.99 -4.47 20.35
CA SER A 59 -1.68 -4.79 19.10
C SER A 59 -1.91 -3.50 18.32
N VAL A 60 -1.31 -3.38 17.15
CA VAL A 60 -1.33 -2.15 16.34
C VAL A 60 -1.88 -2.46 14.96
N GLY A 61 -2.75 -1.60 14.43
CA GLY A 61 -3.33 -1.75 13.10
C GLY A 61 -3.23 -0.44 12.32
N ASP A 62 -3.35 -0.54 10.99
CA ASP A 62 -2.93 0.49 10.01
C ASP A 62 -1.43 0.44 9.71
N SER A 63 -1.05 0.45 8.43
CA SER A 63 0.34 0.25 8.04
C SER A 63 1.25 1.40 8.47
N PHE A 64 0.76 2.64 8.44
CA PHE A 64 1.53 3.79 8.89
C PHE A 64 1.69 3.78 10.41
N ASP A 65 0.61 3.54 11.16
CA ASP A 65 0.66 3.44 12.63
C ASP A 65 1.60 2.30 13.08
N ILE A 66 1.61 1.18 12.35
CA ILE A 66 2.56 0.08 12.57
C ILE A 66 4.01 0.54 12.33
N ALA A 67 4.29 1.26 11.24
CA ALA A 67 5.64 1.73 10.96
C ALA A 67 6.13 2.73 12.02
N VAL A 68 5.26 3.65 12.47
CA VAL A 68 5.54 4.57 13.58
C VAL A 68 5.83 3.80 14.87
N TYR A 69 4.98 2.82 15.21
CA TYR A 69 5.20 1.95 16.36
C TYR A 69 6.57 1.25 16.29
N LEU A 70 6.91 0.62 15.16
CA LEU A 70 8.17 -0.10 15.04
C LEU A 70 9.38 0.84 15.14
N GLN A 71 9.33 2.06 14.56
CA GLN A 71 10.38 3.07 14.75
C GLN A 71 10.54 3.50 16.21
N SER A 72 9.44 3.71 16.92
CA SER A 72 9.47 4.18 18.31
C SER A 72 9.88 3.08 19.29
N THR A 73 9.45 1.84 19.05
CA THR A 73 9.72 0.69 19.92
C THR A 73 11.10 0.08 19.66
N TYR A 74 11.56 0.08 18.40
CA TYR A 74 12.82 -0.54 17.98
C TYR A 74 13.77 0.44 17.25
N PRO A 75 14.10 1.61 17.83
CA PRO A 75 14.83 2.67 17.14
C PRO A 75 16.26 2.28 16.71
N ASN A 76 16.85 1.28 17.36
CA ASN A 76 18.22 0.81 17.09
C ASN A 76 18.25 -0.52 16.30
N SER A 77 17.10 -0.99 15.81
CA SER A 77 17.01 -2.28 15.12
C SER A 77 17.30 -2.11 13.63
N GLY A 78 18.11 -3.02 13.09
CA GLY A 78 18.31 -3.14 11.64
C GLY A 78 19.22 -2.10 11.00
N ALA A 79 18.94 -1.80 9.72
CA ALA A 79 19.81 -0.99 8.86
C ALA A 79 19.27 0.41 8.56
N GLY A 80 18.07 0.78 9.04
CA GLY A 80 17.45 2.05 8.66
C GLY A 80 16.47 2.59 9.68
N GLU A 81 16.66 3.87 10.02
CA GLU A 81 15.57 4.72 10.49
C GLU A 81 14.54 4.83 9.36
N LEU A 82 13.28 4.51 9.65
CA LEU A 82 12.13 4.48 8.72
C LEU A 82 11.76 5.88 8.24
N PHE A 83 11.95 6.89 9.09
CA PHE A 83 11.47 8.25 8.88
C PHE A 83 12.60 9.30 8.93
N PRO A 84 13.66 9.17 8.10
CA PRO A 84 14.70 10.19 8.03
C PRO A 84 14.10 11.56 7.62
N PRO A 85 14.65 12.69 8.07
CA PRO A 85 14.20 14.00 7.62
C PRO A 85 14.32 14.15 6.09
N GLN A 86 13.21 14.43 5.42
CA GLN A 86 13.16 14.69 3.97
C GLN A 86 11.90 15.46 3.57
N THR A 87 11.91 16.08 2.39
CA THR A 87 10.76 16.82 1.85
C THR A 87 9.90 15.93 0.96
N LEU A 88 8.65 15.69 1.37
CA LEU A 88 7.69 14.82 0.69
C LEU A 88 6.46 15.61 0.20
N ASP A 89 6.72 16.63 -0.61
CA ASP A 89 5.74 17.53 -1.25
C ASP A 89 5.02 16.88 -2.45
N TYR A 90 4.43 15.71 -2.23
CA TYR A 90 3.53 15.07 -3.19
C TYR A 90 2.08 15.24 -2.75
N THR A 91 1.25 15.72 -3.66
CA THR A 91 -0.20 15.85 -3.45
C THR A 91 -0.95 15.24 -4.60
N PHE A 92 -1.98 14.46 -4.29
CA PHE A 92 -2.86 13.86 -5.27
C PHE A 92 -4.31 14.15 -4.89
N THR A 93 -5.05 14.73 -5.84
CA THR A 93 -6.49 14.98 -5.69
C THR A 93 -7.20 14.37 -6.88
N HIS A 94 -8.15 13.48 -6.61
CA HIS A 94 -8.98 12.89 -7.66
C HIS A 94 -10.45 12.95 -7.23
N PRO A 95 -11.36 13.40 -8.11
CA PRO A 95 -12.77 13.64 -7.73
C PRO A 95 -13.55 12.36 -7.40
N MET A 96 -12.99 11.17 -7.67
CA MET A 96 -13.70 9.89 -7.66
C MET A 96 -12.99 8.81 -6.81
N ILE A 97 -12.45 9.15 -5.64
CA ILE A 97 -11.98 8.13 -4.69
C ILE A 97 -13.20 7.59 -3.93
N LEU A 98 -13.75 6.46 -4.37
CA LEU A 98 -14.94 5.84 -3.80
C LEU A 98 -14.64 4.96 -2.57
N ILE A 99 -13.37 4.60 -2.36
CA ILE A 99 -12.95 3.71 -1.28
C ILE A 99 -12.41 4.56 -0.12
N PRO A 100 -12.83 4.31 1.13
CA PRO A 100 -12.28 5.02 2.28
C PRO A 100 -10.76 4.84 2.38
N LEU A 101 -10.07 5.97 2.50
CA LEU A 101 -8.65 6.05 2.82
C LEU A 101 -8.46 6.12 4.33
N SER A 102 -7.26 5.81 4.80
CA SER A 102 -6.89 6.17 6.17
C SER A 102 -6.75 7.68 6.25
N ASP A 103 -7.39 8.31 7.24
CA ASP A 103 -7.24 9.75 7.49
C ASP A 103 -5.78 10.07 7.82
N CYS A 104 -5.29 11.23 7.39
CA CYS A 104 -4.00 11.75 7.86
C CYS A 104 -4.15 12.15 9.34
N ARG A 105 -3.81 11.24 10.24
CA ARG A 105 -3.86 11.45 11.70
C ARG A 105 -2.70 12.29 12.18
N GLU A 106 -2.84 12.87 13.37
CA GLU A 106 -1.71 13.44 14.09
C GLU A 106 -0.64 12.37 14.29
N SER A 107 0.60 12.71 13.95
CA SER A 107 1.74 11.80 13.98
C SER A 107 3.00 12.59 14.31
N ASP A 108 3.97 11.94 14.95
CA ASP A 108 5.32 12.45 15.13
C ASP A 108 6.04 12.65 13.77
N PHE A 109 5.51 12.07 12.69
CA PHE A 109 6.05 12.13 11.33
C PHE A 109 5.01 12.68 10.32
N PRO A 110 4.58 13.95 10.45
CA PRO A 110 3.45 14.51 9.70
C PRO A 110 3.69 14.57 8.18
N GLU A 111 4.93 14.82 7.74
CA GLU A 111 5.29 14.81 6.31
C GLU A 111 5.08 13.43 5.69
N TYR A 112 5.45 12.36 6.41
CA TYR A 112 5.24 10.98 5.97
C TYR A 112 3.77 10.57 6.03
N ALA A 113 3.03 11.01 7.05
CA ALA A 113 1.59 10.74 7.15
C ALA A 113 0.85 11.34 5.95
N LYS A 114 1.17 12.60 5.59
CA LYS A 114 0.62 13.28 4.43
C LYS A 114 1.02 12.59 3.13
N PHE A 115 2.30 12.24 2.98
CA PHE A 115 2.78 11.52 1.80
C PHE A 115 2.07 10.19 1.62
N ASN A 116 1.97 9.38 2.69
CA ASN A 116 1.27 8.11 2.72
C ASN A 116 -0.16 8.25 2.21
N MET A 117 -0.92 9.20 2.76
CA MET A 117 -2.31 9.45 2.36
C MET A 117 -2.41 9.79 0.85
N ASN A 118 -1.49 10.61 0.34
CA ASN A 118 -1.50 11.00 -1.08
C ASN A 118 -1.07 9.86 -2.01
N VAL A 119 -0.12 9.02 -1.60
CA VAL A 119 0.25 7.80 -2.35
C VAL A 119 -0.91 6.81 -2.36
N ASP A 120 -1.53 6.54 -1.21
CA ASP A 120 -2.72 5.69 -1.12
C ASP A 120 -3.83 6.21 -2.04
N ALA A 121 -4.13 7.51 -2.00
CA ALA A 121 -5.10 8.14 -2.88
C ALA A 121 -4.77 7.94 -4.36
N ALA A 122 -3.50 8.15 -4.72
CA ALA A 122 -3.01 8.05 -6.08
C ALA A 122 -3.15 6.63 -6.64
N PHE A 123 -2.76 5.60 -5.88
CA PHE A 123 -2.88 4.22 -6.35
C PHE A 123 -4.31 3.68 -6.26
N ILE A 124 -5.10 4.08 -5.26
CA ILE A 124 -6.50 3.66 -5.13
C ILE A 124 -7.36 4.18 -6.28
N ALA A 125 -7.09 5.40 -6.77
CA ALA A 125 -7.76 5.94 -7.96
C ALA A 125 -7.55 5.07 -9.22
N HIS A 126 -6.53 4.19 -9.24
CA HIS A 126 -6.19 3.34 -10.37
C HIS A 126 -6.36 1.84 -10.07
N VAL A 127 -6.93 1.47 -8.91
CA VAL A 127 -7.06 0.06 -8.49
C VAL A 127 -7.94 -0.76 -9.44
N GLN A 128 -8.82 -0.12 -10.21
CA GLN A 128 -9.66 -0.81 -11.21
C GLN A 128 -8.82 -1.55 -12.27
N LEU A 129 -7.60 -1.08 -12.56
CA LEU A 129 -6.68 -1.77 -13.47
C LEU A 129 -6.34 -3.19 -13.02
N THR A 130 -6.39 -3.44 -11.71
CA THR A 130 -5.89 -4.67 -11.07
C THR A 130 -6.97 -5.63 -10.59
N LEU A 131 -8.22 -5.17 -10.41
CA LEU A 131 -9.30 -5.94 -9.76
C LEU A 131 -9.47 -7.37 -10.33
N HIS A 132 -9.37 -7.53 -11.65
CA HIS A 132 -9.56 -8.82 -12.30
C HIS A 132 -8.39 -9.80 -12.13
N GLY A 133 -7.19 -9.33 -11.77
CA GLY A 133 -6.03 -10.19 -11.53
C GLY A 133 -5.77 -10.49 -10.06
N PHE A 134 -6.67 -10.12 -9.15
CA PHE A 134 -6.53 -10.49 -7.74
C PHE A 134 -6.48 -12.02 -7.56
N PRO A 135 -5.45 -12.56 -6.89
CA PRO A 135 -5.29 -14.00 -6.68
C PRO A 135 -6.14 -14.46 -5.48
N PHE A 136 -7.46 -14.43 -5.62
CA PHE A 136 -8.36 -14.90 -4.57
C PHE A 136 -8.15 -16.39 -4.28
N ASP A 137 -8.20 -16.77 -3.00
CA ASP A 137 -8.28 -18.17 -2.60
C ASP A 137 -9.56 -18.79 -3.20
N PRO A 138 -9.46 -19.85 -4.01
CA PRO A 138 -10.62 -20.51 -4.61
C PRO A 138 -11.72 -20.88 -3.60
N ALA A 139 -11.36 -21.21 -2.36
CA ALA A 139 -12.31 -21.57 -1.31
C ALA A 139 -13.15 -20.38 -0.82
N THR A 140 -12.64 -19.15 -0.94
CA THR A 140 -13.31 -17.93 -0.45
C THR A 140 -13.52 -16.88 -1.54
N ALA A 141 -13.24 -17.20 -2.80
CA ALA A 141 -13.26 -16.27 -3.93
C ALA A 141 -14.61 -15.58 -4.09
N GLU A 142 -15.71 -16.34 -4.09
CA GLU A 142 -17.05 -15.78 -4.26
C GLU A 142 -17.45 -14.85 -3.12
N THR A 143 -17.19 -15.24 -1.87
CA THR A 143 -17.44 -14.37 -0.70
C THR A 143 -16.54 -13.13 -0.72
N SER A 144 -15.28 -13.26 -1.16
CA SER A 144 -14.35 -12.15 -1.27
C SER A 144 -14.79 -11.16 -2.35
N LYS A 145 -15.19 -11.63 -3.53
CA LYS A 145 -15.74 -10.80 -4.60
C LYS A 145 -17.03 -10.11 -4.17
N ALA A 146 -17.92 -10.82 -3.48
CA ALA A 146 -19.15 -10.23 -2.93
C ALA A 146 -18.85 -9.09 -1.95
N GLU A 147 -17.82 -9.23 -1.13
CA GLU A 147 -17.38 -8.17 -0.22
C GLU A 147 -16.80 -6.96 -0.97
N PHE A 148 -16.07 -7.16 -2.06
CA PHE A 148 -15.62 -6.06 -2.94
C PHE A 148 -16.79 -5.33 -3.60
N VAL A 149 -17.75 -6.08 -4.17
CA VAL A 149 -19.00 -5.54 -4.75
C VAL A 149 -19.72 -4.68 -3.72
N ARG A 150 -19.90 -5.21 -2.51
CA ARG A 150 -20.50 -4.48 -1.37
C ARG A 150 -19.73 -3.22 -1.02
N ARG A 151 -18.39 -3.30 -0.92
CA ARG A 151 -17.52 -2.16 -0.56
C ARG A 151 -17.54 -1.04 -1.59
N ALA A 152 -17.60 -1.39 -2.87
CA ALA A 152 -17.63 -0.42 -3.97
C ALA A 152 -19.04 0.14 -4.23
N GLY A 153 -20.09 -0.47 -3.65
CA GLY A 153 -21.48 -0.06 -3.88
C GLY A 153 -21.98 -0.37 -5.29
N VAL A 154 -21.35 -1.32 -5.99
CA VAL A 154 -21.77 -1.80 -7.31
C VAL A 154 -22.70 -3.01 -7.17
N THR A 155 -23.34 -3.44 -8.26
CA THR A 155 -24.36 -4.49 -8.23
C THR A 155 -23.79 -5.88 -8.45
N SER A 156 -22.73 -6.00 -9.24
CA SER A 156 -22.06 -7.28 -9.50
C SER A 156 -20.57 -7.11 -9.76
N TRP A 157 -19.83 -8.23 -9.83
CA TRP A 157 -18.40 -8.21 -10.10
C TRP A 157 -18.09 -7.71 -11.52
N GLU A 158 -19.01 -7.94 -12.46
CA GLU A 158 -18.92 -7.50 -13.85
C GLU A 158 -18.93 -5.97 -13.97
N ASP A 159 -19.51 -5.24 -13.01
CA ASP A 159 -19.49 -3.77 -12.99
C ASP A 159 -18.07 -3.20 -12.85
N PHE A 160 -17.09 -4.01 -12.41
CA PHE A 160 -15.69 -3.61 -12.37
C PHE A 160 -14.98 -3.68 -13.72
N ALA A 161 -15.61 -4.26 -14.76
CA ALA A 161 -15.00 -4.48 -16.06
C ALA A 161 -14.40 -3.18 -16.63
N LEU A 162 -13.11 -3.25 -16.94
CA LEU A 162 -12.34 -2.15 -17.51
C LEU A 162 -11.59 -2.65 -18.74
N VAL A 163 -12.14 -2.37 -19.92
CA VAL A 163 -11.69 -2.92 -21.21
C VAL A 163 -11.66 -1.85 -22.30
N GLY A 164 -10.92 -2.13 -23.38
CA GLY A 164 -10.87 -1.27 -24.57
C GLY A 164 -10.36 0.15 -24.25
N GLU A 165 -10.97 1.15 -24.87
CA GLU A 165 -10.57 2.56 -24.73
C GLU A 165 -10.60 3.05 -23.27
N ALA A 166 -11.59 2.64 -22.48
CA ALA A 166 -11.66 3.02 -21.07
C ALA A 166 -10.46 2.51 -20.27
N ARG A 167 -9.98 1.29 -20.56
CA ARG A 167 -8.77 0.75 -19.92
C ARG A 167 -7.56 1.58 -20.28
N GLU A 168 -7.37 1.89 -21.56
CA GLU A 168 -6.23 2.70 -22.00
C GLU A 168 -6.24 4.10 -21.37
N GLN A 169 -7.40 4.74 -21.25
CA GLN A 169 -7.52 6.03 -20.56
C GLN A 169 -7.06 5.97 -19.09
N VAL A 170 -7.44 4.91 -18.36
CA VAL A 170 -6.99 4.73 -16.96
C VAL A 170 -5.50 4.39 -16.90
N ARG A 171 -4.96 3.64 -17.87
CA ARG A 171 -3.51 3.35 -17.97
C ARG A 171 -2.70 4.60 -18.26
N ASP A 172 -3.16 5.46 -19.16
CA ASP A 172 -2.52 6.74 -19.45
C ASP A 172 -2.55 7.66 -18.23
N SER A 173 -3.70 7.77 -17.55
CA SER A 173 -3.81 8.49 -16.26
C SER A 173 -2.84 7.93 -15.21
N PHE A 174 -2.71 6.60 -15.11
CA PHE A 174 -1.77 5.97 -14.19
C PHE A 174 -0.32 6.30 -14.54
N ARG A 175 0.04 6.30 -15.83
CA ARG A 175 1.36 6.70 -16.31
C ARG A 175 1.66 8.16 -15.96
N GLU A 176 0.71 9.07 -16.16
CA GLU A 176 0.85 10.49 -15.81
C GLU A 176 1.02 10.68 -14.30
N MET A 177 0.21 9.99 -13.49
CA MET A 177 0.31 10.00 -12.03
C MET A 177 1.70 9.56 -11.56
N LEU A 178 2.20 8.44 -12.09
CA LEU A 178 3.55 7.95 -11.81
C LEU A 178 4.62 8.97 -12.26
N GLY A 179 4.41 9.67 -13.37
CA GLY A 179 5.31 10.74 -13.81
C GLY A 179 5.34 11.94 -12.85
N GLY A 180 4.20 12.26 -12.22
CA GLY A 180 4.13 13.24 -11.14
C GLY A 180 4.93 12.82 -9.92
N LEU A 181 4.77 11.55 -9.50
CA LEU A 181 5.49 10.97 -8.36
C LEU A 181 7.01 10.85 -8.63
N ALA A 182 7.38 10.51 -9.87
CA ALA A 182 8.77 10.36 -10.32
C ALA A 182 9.61 11.63 -10.10
N LYS A 183 8.98 12.82 -10.12
CA LYS A 183 9.66 14.10 -9.87
C LYS A 183 10.36 14.14 -8.50
N LEU A 184 9.82 13.45 -7.49
CA LEU A 184 10.46 13.37 -6.18
C LEU A 184 11.71 12.47 -6.23
N PHE A 185 11.63 11.32 -6.89
CA PHE A 185 12.74 10.39 -7.04
C PHE A 185 13.89 10.94 -7.90
N LEU A 186 13.62 11.91 -8.77
CA LEU A 186 14.66 12.56 -9.59
C LEU A 186 15.47 13.62 -8.84
N ARG A 187 15.14 13.93 -7.57
CA ARG A 187 15.88 14.91 -6.75
C ARG A 187 17.25 14.41 -6.32
N ASP A 188 17.38 13.11 -6.11
CA ASP A 188 18.64 12.44 -5.82
C ASP A 188 18.72 11.17 -6.67
N THR A 189 19.60 11.20 -7.67
CA THR A 189 19.78 10.08 -8.63
C THR A 189 20.95 9.17 -8.27
N SER A 190 21.52 9.30 -7.06
CA SER A 190 22.62 8.45 -6.59
C SER A 190 22.19 7.01 -6.31
N GLY A 191 20.89 6.74 -6.23
CA GLY A 191 20.32 5.41 -6.08
C GLY A 191 18.83 5.36 -6.44
N PRO A 192 18.17 4.22 -6.19
CA PRO A 192 16.78 4.00 -6.61
C PRO A 192 15.74 4.62 -5.66
N PHE A 193 16.15 5.11 -4.48
CA PHE A 193 15.27 5.61 -3.44
C PHE A 193 15.16 7.14 -3.46
N LEU A 194 14.16 7.68 -2.78
CA LEU A 194 13.95 9.13 -2.61
C LEU A 194 15.16 9.84 -2.00
N LEU A 195 15.90 9.13 -1.14
CA LEU A 195 17.17 9.59 -0.53
C LEU A 195 18.37 8.89 -1.17
N GLY A 196 18.32 8.69 -2.49
CA GLY A 196 19.39 8.08 -3.28
C GLY A 196 19.61 6.62 -2.92
N THR A 197 20.67 6.32 -2.17
CA THR A 197 21.02 4.95 -1.76
C THR A 197 20.33 4.47 -0.49
N ARG A 198 19.58 5.35 0.20
CA ARG A 198 18.95 5.04 1.48
C ARG A 198 17.44 4.87 1.34
N ALA A 199 16.95 3.67 1.60
CA ALA A 199 15.51 3.40 1.69
C ALA A 199 14.89 4.03 2.95
N SER A 200 13.65 4.47 2.82
CA SER A 200 12.80 5.01 3.88
C SER A 200 11.37 4.49 3.76
N TYR A 201 10.52 4.74 4.75
CA TYR A 201 9.09 4.42 4.69
C TYR A 201 8.42 4.96 3.42
N ALA A 202 8.81 6.14 2.95
CA ALA A 202 8.26 6.75 1.75
C ALA A 202 8.54 5.90 0.48
N ASP A 203 9.66 5.20 0.43
CA ASP A 203 9.95 4.23 -0.62
C ASP A 203 9.11 2.95 -0.44
N LEU A 204 8.95 2.49 0.81
CA LEU A 204 8.23 1.25 1.14
C LEU A 204 6.74 1.33 0.78
N ILE A 205 6.06 2.45 1.03
CA ILE A 205 4.64 2.61 0.67
C ILE A 205 4.45 2.53 -0.85
N VAL A 206 5.31 3.20 -1.63
CA VAL A 206 5.28 3.15 -3.10
C VAL A 206 5.60 1.72 -3.57
N GLY A 207 6.63 1.09 -3.00
CA GLY A 207 7.02 -0.28 -3.30
C GLY A 207 5.94 -1.30 -2.99
N ALA A 208 5.20 -1.15 -1.89
CA ALA A 208 4.10 -2.03 -1.53
C ALA A 208 2.96 -1.97 -2.56
N TRP A 209 2.65 -0.78 -3.07
CA TRP A 209 1.69 -0.60 -4.15
C TRP A 209 2.18 -1.20 -5.48
N LEU A 210 3.45 -0.97 -5.82
CA LEU A 210 4.07 -1.57 -7.01
C LEU A 210 4.08 -3.10 -6.93
N GLN A 211 4.36 -3.69 -5.77
CA GLN A 211 4.31 -5.13 -5.57
C GLN A 211 2.88 -5.68 -5.73
N MET A 212 1.87 -4.95 -5.25
CA MET A 212 0.47 -5.33 -5.49
C MET A 212 0.14 -5.29 -6.99
N MET A 213 0.52 -4.21 -7.68
CA MET A 213 0.33 -4.06 -9.13
C MET A 213 1.03 -5.19 -9.90
N ARG A 214 2.28 -5.53 -9.59
CA ARG A 214 3.01 -6.66 -10.17
C ARG A 214 2.25 -7.99 -10.01
N ALA A 215 1.64 -8.21 -8.84
CA ALA A 215 0.94 -9.45 -8.54
C ALA A 215 -0.43 -9.56 -9.22
N THR A 216 -0.98 -8.47 -9.76
CA THR A 216 -2.39 -8.37 -10.16
C THR A 216 -2.62 -7.81 -11.57
N LEU A 217 -1.65 -7.12 -12.16
CA LEU A 217 -1.71 -6.71 -13.56
C LEU A 217 -1.38 -7.88 -14.49
N PRO A 218 -1.89 -7.86 -15.74
CA PRO A 218 -1.36 -8.70 -16.79
C PRO A 218 0.16 -8.53 -16.94
N GLN A 219 0.89 -9.62 -17.13
CA GLN A 219 2.36 -9.63 -17.27
C GLN A 219 2.87 -8.56 -18.25
N SER A 220 2.26 -8.46 -19.43
CA SER A 220 2.64 -7.47 -20.45
C SER A 220 2.44 -6.03 -20.00
N GLU A 221 1.39 -5.76 -19.21
CA GLU A 221 1.14 -4.41 -18.70
C GLU A 221 2.10 -4.06 -17.56
N TRP A 222 2.46 -5.02 -16.72
CA TRP A 222 3.50 -4.82 -15.72
C TRP A 222 4.85 -4.50 -16.35
N GLU A 223 5.23 -5.21 -17.42
CA GLU A 223 6.45 -4.93 -18.19
C GLU A 223 6.46 -3.51 -18.80
N GLU A 224 5.30 -3.02 -19.25
CA GLU A 224 5.17 -1.63 -19.66
C GLU A 224 5.35 -0.66 -18.50
N VAL A 225 4.66 -0.89 -17.36
CA VAL A 225 4.76 -0.03 -16.16
C VAL A 225 6.19 0.10 -15.69
N THR A 226 6.96 -0.99 -15.65
CA THR A 226 8.36 -0.97 -15.23
C THR A 226 9.30 -0.31 -16.23
N SER A 227 8.88 -0.11 -17.49
CA SER A 227 9.63 0.60 -18.52
C SER A 227 9.40 2.12 -18.52
N TRP A 228 8.30 2.60 -17.95
CA TRP A 228 7.94 4.01 -17.97
C TRP A 228 8.93 4.88 -17.18
N HIS A 229 9.00 6.16 -17.56
CA HIS A 229 9.83 7.17 -16.88
C HIS A 229 11.29 6.70 -16.72
N ASP A 230 11.86 6.24 -17.83
CA ASP A 230 13.22 5.68 -17.90
C ASP A 230 13.45 4.50 -16.93
N GLY A 231 12.42 3.69 -16.72
CA GLY A 231 12.44 2.50 -15.88
C GLY A 231 12.59 2.76 -14.37
N LEU A 232 12.21 3.95 -13.91
CA LEU A 232 12.39 4.38 -12.52
C LEU A 232 11.70 3.45 -11.52
N PHE A 233 10.41 3.20 -11.72
CA PHE A 233 9.63 2.37 -10.79
C PHE A 233 9.97 0.89 -10.90
N GLY A 234 10.49 0.43 -12.05
CA GLY A 234 11.10 -0.89 -12.18
C GLY A 234 12.33 -1.03 -11.28
N ARG A 235 13.27 -0.09 -11.35
CA ARG A 235 14.46 -0.08 -10.46
C ARG A 235 14.10 0.02 -8.98
N LEU A 236 13.10 0.82 -8.63
CA LEU A 236 12.62 0.93 -7.25
C LEU A 236 12.04 -0.42 -6.76
N HIS A 237 11.18 -1.04 -7.58
CA HIS A 237 10.59 -2.34 -7.27
C HIS A 237 11.68 -3.41 -7.04
N ASP A 238 12.63 -3.54 -7.97
CA ASP A 238 13.76 -4.47 -7.86
C ASP A 238 14.60 -4.22 -6.60
N ALA A 239 14.88 -2.95 -6.29
CA ALA A 239 15.68 -2.58 -5.12
C ALA A 239 14.98 -2.91 -3.79
N LEU A 240 13.64 -2.89 -3.76
CA LEU A 240 12.84 -3.20 -2.59
C LEU A 240 12.55 -4.70 -2.41
N GLU A 241 12.84 -5.56 -3.40
CA GLU A 241 12.69 -7.02 -3.25
C GLU A 241 13.53 -7.57 -2.08
N LEU A 242 14.64 -6.92 -1.74
CA LEU A 242 15.47 -7.22 -0.56
C LEU A 242 14.68 -7.22 0.76
N TYR A 243 13.57 -6.49 0.80
CA TYR A 243 12.70 -6.34 1.95
C TYR A 243 11.32 -6.99 1.73
N ALA A 244 11.12 -7.77 0.67
CA ALA A 244 9.81 -8.28 0.29
C ALA A 244 9.54 -9.74 0.71
N GLU A 245 10.51 -10.43 1.30
CA GLU A 245 10.36 -11.82 1.74
C GLU A 245 9.25 -11.93 2.80
N VAL A 246 8.16 -12.64 2.51
CA VAL A 246 7.10 -12.92 3.48
C VAL A 246 7.38 -14.25 4.18
N LYS A 247 7.54 -14.23 5.50
CA LYS A 247 7.82 -15.42 6.35
C LYS A 247 6.57 -16.03 6.96
#